data_AF-A0A7Y4U8T0-F1
#
_entry.id   AF-A0A7Y4U8T0-F1
#
_cell.length_a   1.000
_cell.length_b   1.000
_cell.length_c   1.000
_cell.angle_alpha   90.00
_cell.angle_beta   90.00
_cell.angle_gamma   90.00
#
_symmetry.space_group_name_H-M   'P 1'
#
loop_
_entity.id
_entity.type
_entity.pdbx_description
1 polymer ?
#
loop_
_entity_poly.entity_id
_entity_poly.type
_entity_poly.pdbx_seq_one_letter_code
_entity_poly.pdbx_strand_id
1 'polypeptide(L)' 'HALRGYDAVQLAAALEENDELMSFGLPALTLVSADAELNKAAQAEGLNVENPNNHP' A
#
# COMPACT_ATOMS: atom_id res chain seq x y z
N HIS A 1 -17.39 -0.90 3.99
CA HIS A 1 -16.54 -1.44 5.06
C HIS A 1 -15.39 -0.49 5.22
N ALA A 2 -15.25 0.09 6.41
CA ALA A 2 -14.20 1.05 6.72
C ALA A 2 -12.93 0.26 7.08
N LEU A 3 -11.78 0.71 6.59
CA LEU A 3 -10.47 0.22 6.99
C LEU A 3 -10.38 0.21 8.52
N ARG A 4 -9.85 -0.86 9.10
CA ARG A 4 -9.58 -0.87 10.54
C ARG A 4 -8.51 0.18 10.82
N GLY A 5 -8.44 0.72 12.04
CA GLY A 5 -7.51 1.81 12.37
C GLY A 5 -6.05 1.51 12.01
N TYR A 6 -5.64 0.24 12.14
CA TYR A 6 -4.30 -0.21 11.73
C TYR A 6 -4.08 -0.18 10.22
N ASP A 7 -5.09 -0.55 9.43
CA ASP A 7 -4.98 -0.52 7.96
C ASP A 7 -4.84 0.93 7.47
N ALA A 8 -5.53 1.88 8.11
CA ALA A 8 -5.39 3.30 7.80
C ALA A 8 -4.00 3.85 8.14
N VAL A 9 -3.44 3.47 9.29
CA VAL A 9 -2.06 3.86 9.66
C VAL A 9 -1.04 3.25 8.71
N GLN A 10 -1.19 1.97 8.36
CA GLN A 10 -0.31 1.30 7.41
C GLN A 10 -0.38 1.93 6.03
N LEU A 11 -1.59 2.26 5.54
CA LEU A 11 -1.78 2.94 4.27
C LEU A 11 -1.15 4.34 4.28
N ALA A 12 -1.36 5.13 5.35
CA ALA A 12 -0.78 6.45 5.47
C ALA A 12 0.76 6.42 5.43
N ALA A 13 1.37 5.50 6.18
CA ALA A 13 2.82 5.32 6.17
C ALA A 13 3.33 4.90 4.77
N ALA A 14 2.64 3.99 4.09
CA ALA A 14 3.03 3.56 2.75
C ALA A 14 2.97 4.69 1.72
N LEU A 15 1.99 5.60 1.84
CA LEU A 15 1.88 6.77 0.97
C LEU A 15 2.99 7.79 1.22
N GLU A 16 3.26 8.12 2.48
CA GLU A 16 4.30 9.08 2.87
C GLU A 16 5.69 8.61 2.38
N GLU A 17 6.02 7.34 2.62
CA GLU A 17 7.30 6.76 2.16
C GLU A 17 7.38 6.68 0.63
N ASN A 18 6.28 6.36 -0.05
CA ASN A 18 6.28 6.34 -1.52
C ASN A 18 6.55 7.72 -2.11
N ASP A 19 5.93 8.76 -1.58
CA ASP A 19 6.16 10.13 -2.02
C ASP A 19 7.62 10.55 -1.80
N GLU A 20 8.20 10.17 -0.65
CA GLU A 20 9.62 10.41 -0.36
C GLU A 20 10.55 9.69 -1.35
N LEU A 21 10.34 8.37 -1.56
CA LEU A 21 11.10 7.58 -2.53
C LEU A 21 11.04 8.19 -3.93
N MET A 22 9.84 8.55 -4.39
CA MET A 22 9.64 9.16 -5.70
C MET A 22 10.31 10.53 -5.79
N SER A 23 10.32 11.32 -4.71
CA SER A 23 11.03 12.61 -4.67
C SER A 23 12.55 12.48 -4.83
N PHE A 24 13.11 11.35 -4.38
CA PHE A 24 14.52 11.01 -4.56
C PHE A 24 14.82 10.31 -5.90
N GLY A 25 13.82 10.09 -6.75
CA GLY A 25 13.97 9.36 -8.02
C GLY A 25 14.22 7.86 -7.83
N LEU A 26 13.84 7.32 -6.67
CA LEU A 26 13.92 5.89 -6.38
C LEU A 26 12.68 5.17 -6.92
N PRO A 27 12.73 3.83 -7.06
CA PRO A 27 11.57 3.05 -7.45
C PRO A 27 10.39 3.23 -6.48
N ALA A 28 9.16 3.26 -7.03
CA ALA A 28 7.93 3.33 -6.25
C ALA A 28 7.79 2.14 -5.30
N LEU A 29 7.17 2.39 -4.15
CA LEU A 29 6.91 1.38 -3.13
C LEU A 29 5.85 0.39 -3.60
N THR A 30 6.03 -0.90 -3.26
CA THR A 30 5.01 -1.94 -3.42
C THR A 30 4.50 -2.36 -2.05
N LEU A 31 3.20 -2.15 -1.79
CA LEU A 31 2.55 -2.61 -0.58
C LEU A 31 2.22 -4.09 -0.69
N VAL A 32 2.85 -4.93 0.14
CA VAL A 32 2.54 -6.35 0.20
C VAL A 32 1.54 -6.59 1.32
N SER A 33 0.35 -7.10 1.00
CA SER A 33 -0.67 -7.44 2.00
C SER A 33 -1.61 -8.54 1.52
N ALA A 34 -1.98 -9.44 2.43
CA ALA A 34 -3.02 -10.45 2.20
C ALA A 34 -4.45 -9.89 2.34
N ASP A 35 -4.60 -8.67 2.87
CA ASP A 35 -5.90 -8.04 3.12
C ASP A 35 -6.43 -7.36 1.85
N ALA A 36 -7.60 -7.82 1.39
CA ALA A 36 -8.21 -7.33 0.16
C ALA A 36 -8.77 -5.90 0.27
N GLU A 37 -9.25 -5.49 1.44
CA GLU A 37 -9.78 -4.13 1.64
C GLU A 37 -8.64 -3.12 1.67
N LEU A 38 -7.54 -3.44 2.37
CA LEU A 38 -6.33 -2.61 2.38
C LEU A 38 -5.70 -2.53 0.97
N ASN A 39 -5.59 -3.64 0.26
CA ASN A 39 -5.07 -3.66 -1.12
C ASN A 39 -5.92 -2.76 -2.04
N LYS A 40 -7.25 -2.84 -1.93
CA LYS A 40 -8.15 -2.01 -2.73
C LYS A 40 -7.99 -0.52 -2.41
N ALA A 41 -7.83 -0.17 -1.13
CA ALA A 41 -7.60 1.21 -0.73
C ALA A 41 -6.26 1.74 -1.25
N ALA A 42 -5.18 0.97 -1.09
CA ALA A 42 -3.86 1.34 -1.60
C ALA A 42 -3.84 1.53 -3.12
N GLN A 43 -4.51 0.64 -3.87
CA GLN A 43 -4.69 0.80 -5.32
C GLN A 43 -5.48 2.07 -5.68
N ALA A 44 -6.50 2.43 -4.90
CA ALA A 44 -7.28 3.64 -5.14
C ALA A 44 -6.45 4.93 -4.92
N GLU A 45 -5.47 4.87 -4.01
CA GLU A 45 -4.50 5.94 -3.76
C GLU A 45 -3.30 5.90 -4.73
N GLY A 46 -3.26 4.94 -5.67
CA GLY A 46 -2.23 4.85 -6.71
C GLY A 46 -0.96 4.07 -6.34
N LEU A 47 -0.94 3.37 -5.20
CA LEU A 47 0.17 2.51 -4.83
C LEU A 47 0.16 1.19 -5.63
N ASN A 48 1.36 0.68 -5.90
CA ASN A 48 1.52 -0.71 -6.33
C ASN A 48 1.21 -1.64 -5.16
N VAL A 49 0.51 -2.76 -5.42
CA VAL A 49 0.20 -3.75 -4.39
C VAL A 49 0.53 -5.16 -4.86
N GLU A 50 0.93 -6.01 -3.93
CA GLU A 50 1.18 -7.42 -4.18
C GLU A 50 0.45 -8.27 -3.12
N ASN A 51 -0.32 -9.26 -3.57
CA ASN A 51 -1.05 -10.14 -2.65
C ASN A 51 -0.28 -11.46 -2.52
N PRO A 52 0.29 -11.79 -1.35
CA PRO A 52 1.07 -13.01 -1.16
C PRO A 52 0.24 -14.27 -1.39
N ASN A 53 -1.09 -14.22 -1.23
CA ASN A 53 -1.96 -15.38 -1.49
C ASN A 53 -2.04 -15.76 -2.98
N ASN A 54 -1.53 -14.92 -3.89
CA ASN A 54 -1.44 -15.24 -5.32
C ASN A 54 -0.19 -16.08 -5.67
N HIS A 55 0.70 -16.32 -4.70
CA HIS A 55 1.98 -17.03 -4.90
C HIS A 55 2.05 -18.28 -4.00
N PRO A 56 1.48 -19.42 -4.43
CA PRO A 56 1.46 -20.67 -3.67
C PRO A 56 2.80 -21.44 -3.67
#